data_AF-A0A833MF20-F1
#
_entry.id   AF-A0A833MF20-F1
#
_cell.length_a   1.000
_cell.length_b   1.000
_cell.length_c   1.000
_cell.angle_alpha   90.00
_cell.angle_beta   90.00
_cell.angle_gamma   90.00
#
_symmetry.space_group_name_H-M   'P 1'
#
loop_
_entity.id
_entity.type
_entity.pdbx_description
1 polymer ?
#
loop_
_entity_poly.entity_id
_entity_poly.type
_entity_poly.pdbx_seq_one_letter_code
_entity_poly.pdbx_strand_id
1 'polypeptide(L)' 'MNFIIENLKDLFTLPILFLFIFIGVFLLLVDVPLLKRKKYDREALMAKLLGYAYIAGSIAVYFMFQII' A
#
# COMPACT_ATOMS: atom_id res chain seq x y z
N MET A 1 24.24 6.59 -11.75
CA MET A 1 22.87 6.20 -11.38
C MET A 1 22.20 7.44 -10.78
N ASN A 2 20.96 7.78 -11.14
CA ASN A 2 20.35 9.05 -10.72
C ASN A 2 20.21 9.11 -9.20
N PHE A 3 20.75 10.15 -8.56
CA PHE A 3 20.71 10.39 -7.11
C PHE A 3 19.32 10.14 -6.46
N ILE A 4 18.24 10.44 -7.20
CA ILE A 4 16.86 10.23 -6.75
C ILE A 4 16.53 8.74 -6.51
N ILE A 5 17.04 7.84 -7.37
CA ILE A 5 16.74 6.41 -7.31
C ILE A 5 17.41 5.76 -6.09
N GLU A 6 18.65 6.14 -5.79
CA GLU A 6 19.39 5.64 -4.61
C GLU A 6 18.70 6.03 -3.31
N ASN A 7 18.30 7.30 -3.18
CA ASN A 7 17.57 7.76 -1.98
C ASN A 7 16.21 7.06 -1.82
N LEU A 8 15.50 6.75 -2.91
CA LEU A 8 14.25 6.00 -2.85
C LEU A 8 14.47 4.53 -2.45
N LYS A 9 15.56 3.92 -2.90
CA LYS A 9 15.93 2.56 -2.56
C LYS A 9 16.21 2.41 -1.06
N ASP A 10 16.92 3.38 -0.47
CA ASP A 10 17.22 3.39 0.96
C ASP A 10 15.98 3.58 1.84
N LEU A 11 14.91 4.18 1.30
CA LEU A 11 13.63 4.30 1.99
C LEU A 11 12.80 3.00 1.89
N PHE A 12 12.90 2.21 0.82
CA PHE A 12 12.11 0.99 0.64
C PHE A 12 12.72 -0.22 1.36
N THR A 13 12.88 -0.10 2.68
CA THR A 13 13.35 -1.19 3.55
C THR A 13 12.22 -2.13 3.97
N LEU A 14 12.57 -3.31 4.50
CA LEU A 14 11.60 -4.29 5.02
C LEU A 14 10.57 -3.70 6.00
N PRO A 15 10.95 -2.86 6.99
CA PRO A 15 9.97 -2.24 7.89
C PRO A 15 8.94 -1.39 7.16
N ILE A 16 9.37 -0.66 6.13
CA ILE A 16 8.49 0.20 5.34
C ILE A 16 7.55 -0.64 4.45
N LEU A 17 8.04 -1.73 3.87
CA LEU A 17 7.18 -2.72 3.21
C LEU A 17 6.08 -3.24 4.15
N PHE A 18 6.45 -3.69 5.36
CA PHE A 18 5.47 -4.18 6.34
C PHE A 18 4.47 -3.10 6.74
N LEU A 19 4.91 -1.85 6.89
CA LEU A 19 4.03 -0.71 7.17
C LEU A 19 3.00 -0.51 6.05
N PHE A 20 3.43 -0.52 4.78
CA PHE A 20 2.52 -0.38 3.64
C PHE A 20 1.52 -1.54 3.54
N ILE A 21 1.96 -2.78 3.77
CA ILE A 21 1.08 -3.95 3.82
C ILE A 21 0.08 -3.80 4.96
N PHE A 22 0.53 -3.39 6.15
CA PHE A 22 -0.34 -3.18 7.30
C PHE A 22 -1.41 -2.11 7.03
N ILE A 23 -1.04 -0.98 6.44
CA ILE A 23 -1.98 0.07 6.01
C ILE A 23 -3.00 -0.50 5.03
N GLY A 24 -2.56 -1.26 4.03
CA GLY A 24 -3.45 -1.87 3.04
C GLY A 24 -4.43 -2.88 3.66
N VAL A 25 -3.96 -3.70 4.61
CA VAL A 25 -4.82 -4.62 5.37
C VAL A 25 -5.80 -3.85 6.25
N PHE A 26 -5.37 -2.77 6.92
CA PHE A 26 -6.24 -1.94 7.74
C PHE A 26 -7.37 -1.31 6.93
N LEU A 27 -7.06 -0.75 5.75
CA LEU A 27 -8.06 -0.24 4.80
C LEU A 27 -9.12 -1.30 4.47
N LEU A 28 -8.70 -2.54 4.21
CA LEU A 28 -9.59 -3.62 3.83
C LEU A 28 -10.44 -4.16 4.99
N LEU A 29 -9.86 -4.26 6.20
CA LEU A 29 -10.53 -4.88 7.35
C LEU A 29 -11.31 -3.89 8.20
N VAL A 30 -10.93 -2.61 8.21
CA VAL A 30 -11.53 -1.59 9.08
C VAL A 30 -12.33 -0.58 8.27
N ASP A 31 -11.69 0.10 7.32
CA ASP A 31 -12.33 1.21 6.60
C ASP A 31 -13.42 0.73 5.64
N VAL A 32 -13.16 -0.33 4.86
CA VAL A 32 -14.14 -0.86 3.91
C VAL A 32 -15.43 -1.31 4.62
N PRO A 33 -15.39 -2.12 5.69
CA PRO A 33 -16.61 -2.48 6.44
C PRO A 33 -17.27 -1.27 7.10
N LEU A 34 -16.50 -0.32 7.63
CA LEU A 34 -17.03 0.89 8.26
C LEU A 34 -17.80 1.76 7.25
N LEU A 35 -17.24 1.98 6.06
CA LEU A 35 -17.86 2.76 4.99
C LEU A 35 -19.11 2.07 4.46
N LYS A 36 -19.08 0.74 4.28
CA LYS A 36 -20.26 -0.04 3.91
C LYS A 36 -21.37 0.04 4.95
N ARG A 37 -21.05 -0.02 6.25
CA ARG A 37 -22.03 0.16 7.34
C ARG A 37 -22.70 1.53 7.29
N LYS A 38 -21.98 2.55 6.82
CA LYS A 38 -22.50 3.91 6.64
C LYS A 38 -23.19 4.14 5.28
N LYS A 39 -23.33 3.10 4.43
CA LYS A 39 -23.89 3.16 3.06
C LYS A 39 -23.10 4.06 2.10
N TYR A 40 -21.80 4.25 2.37
CA TYR A 40 -20.86 4.94 1.49
C TYR A 40 -20.21 3.94 0.54
N ASP A 41 -21.00 3.41 -0.40
CA ASP A 41 -20.58 2.29 -1.25
C ASP A 41 -19.47 2.66 -2.26
N ARG A 42 -19.47 3.91 -2.76
CA ARG A 42 -18.44 4.38 -3.70
C ARG A 42 -17.10 4.56 -3.01
N GLU A 43 -17.12 5.14 -1.82
CA GLU A 43 -15.97 5.37 -0.96
C GLU A 43 -15.42 4.02 -0.47
N ALA A 44 -16.30 3.08 -0.11
CA ALA A 44 -15.89 1.73 0.25
C ALA A 44 -15.21 1.00 -0.92
N LEU A 45 -15.68 1.20 -2.16
CA LEU A 45 -15.03 0.65 -3.34
C LEU A 45 -13.63 1.26 -3.55
N MET A 46 -13.49 2.58 -3.38
CA MET A 46 -12.20 3.26 -3.46
C MET A 46 -11.23 2.79 -2.36
N ALA A 47 -11.69 2.69 -1.11
CA ALA A 47 -10.89 2.18 0.00
C ALA A 47 -10.43 0.74 -0.26
N LYS A 48 -11.29 -0.10 -0.85
CA LYS A 48 -10.96 -1.47 -1.24
C LYS A 48 -9.87 -1.51 -2.33
N LEU A 49 -10.01 -0.68 -3.37
CA LEU A 49 -9.01 -0.55 -4.43
C LEU A 49 -7.66 -0.07 -3.87
N LEU A 50 -7.68 0.96 -3.02
CA LEU A 50 -6.48 1.49 -2.37
C LEU A 50 -5.82 0.43 -1.47
N GLY A 51 -6.59 -0.32 -0.70
CA GLY A 51 -6.06 -1.40 0.14
C GLY A 51 -5.29 -2.44 -0.67
N TYR A 52 -5.86 -2.92 -1.79
CA TYR A 52 -5.14 -3.84 -2.69
C TYR A 52 -3.95 -3.20 -3.38
N ALA A 53 -4.06 -1.94 -3.81
CA ALA A 53 -2.96 -1.22 -4.43
C ALA A 53 -1.79 -1.02 -3.46
N TYR A 54 -2.05 -0.75 -2.18
CA TYR A 54 -1.02 -0.66 -1.14
C TYR A 54 -0.32 -1.99 -0.93
N ILE A 55 -1.06 -3.10 -0.82
CA ILE A 55 -0.46 -4.43 -0.62
C ILE A 55 0.33 -4.86 -1.86
N ALA A 56 -0.32 -4.95 -3.03
CA ALA A 56 0.32 -5.44 -4.24
C ALA A 56 1.41 -4.48 -4.74
N GLY A 57 1.16 -3.18 -4.68
CA GLY A 57 2.09 -2.14 -5.11
C GLY A 57 3.35 -2.09 -4.24
N SER A 58 3.22 -2.14 -2.92
CA SER A 58 4.40 -2.13 -2.04
C SER A 58 5.28 -3.37 -2.25
N ILE A 59 4.67 -4.55 -2.40
CA ILE A 59 5.39 -5.79 -2.73
C ILE A 59 6.12 -5.66 -4.07
N ALA A 60 5.42 -5.21 -5.12
CA ALA A 60 6.01 -5.04 -6.45
C ALA A 60 7.18 -4.05 -6.45
N VAL A 61 7.00 -2.89 -5.79
CA VAL A 61 8.04 -1.85 -5.69
C VAL A 61 9.25 -2.34 -4.91
N TYR A 62 9.05 -3.04 -3.79
CA TYR A 62 10.13 -3.61 -2.99
C TYR A 62 11.00 -4.57 -3.81
N PHE A 63 10.38 -5.50 -4.54
CA PHE A 63 11.13 -6.42 -5.40
C PHE A 63 11.81 -5.72 -6.57
N MET A 64 11.17 -4.71 -7.17
CA MET A 64 11.76 -3.93 -8.26
C MET A 64 13.05 -3.23 -7.80
N PHE A 65 13.05 -2.63 -6.60
CA PHE A 65 14.24 -2.01 -6.03
C PHE A 65 15.31 -3.01 -5.59
N GLN A 66 14.94 -4.25 -5.26
CA GLN A 66 15.91 -5.28 -4.90
C GLN A 66 16.62 -5.88 -6.12
N ILE A 67 15.98 -5.88 -7.29
CA ILE A 67 16.53 -6.40 -8.55
C ILE A 67 17.45 -5.39 -9.25
N ILE A 68 17.12 -4.09 -9.19
CA ILE A 68 17.87 -2.98 -9.79
C ILE A 68 19.01 -2.56 -8.86
#